data_AF-A0AAD8U2T0-F1
#
_entry.id   AF-A0AAD8U2T0-F1
#
_cell.length_a   1.000
_cell.length_b   1.000
_cell.length_c   1.000
_cell.angle_alpha   90.00
_cell.angle_beta   90.00
_cell.angle_gamma   90.00
#
_symmetry.space_group_name_H-M   'P 1'
#
loop_
_entity.id
_entity.type
_entity.pdbx_description
1 polymer ?
#
loop_
_entity_poly.entity_id
_entity_poly.type
_entity_poly.pdbx_seq_one_letter_code
_entity_poly.pdbx_strand_id
1 'polypeptide(L)'
;MAARRHFAAMCPFLRISGVVANHGIFKVAEVQPDRIVHVHIVDLGGTDPHHWLQLLRIFATRSPNLILRLTIINEQEEFLSQAADLLAKEAVRMRIGFLFHPERRGVGHCLHRLLADEIAEMSSPPQDRKGKKIQAHRAQQHTMMRADALLRALRQLSPKLVVVTEQEAYHNSTDFKERFRNALVYYGALFDAPEESVPAQGSAEEQACVERHLLRLEIMDIISHDGALRRDRHEKVERWAVRMNAARFAPSTAMRQDVVAQATMLAQELLPSGAYRVSRVNDGRLFIYRKAIPMFSISTWHAI
;
A
#
# COMPACT_ATOMS: atom_id res chain seq x y z
N MET A 1 8.71 -2.01 15.65
CA MET A 1 8.30 -0.62 15.33
C MET A 1 9.46 0.26 14.87
N ALA A 2 10.60 0.27 15.58
CA ALA A 2 11.77 1.09 15.23
C ALA A 2 12.21 0.93 13.76
N ALA A 3 12.44 -0.31 13.29
CA ALA A 3 12.83 -0.57 11.91
C ALA A 3 11.87 0.02 10.85
N ARG A 4 10.55 -0.02 11.05
CA ARG A 4 9.60 0.60 10.11
C ARG A 4 9.69 2.13 10.12
N ARG A 5 9.88 2.74 11.30
CA ARG A 5 10.07 4.19 11.44
C ARG A 5 11.39 4.63 10.78
N HIS A 6 12.48 3.91 11.02
CA HIS A 6 13.76 4.18 10.36
C HIS A 6 13.67 3.97 8.86
N PHE A 7 13.00 2.90 8.39
CA PHE A 7 12.75 2.70 6.96
C PHE A 7 11.93 3.86 6.37
N ALA A 8 10.88 4.34 7.04
CA ALA A 8 10.10 5.50 6.58
C ALA A 8 10.91 6.79 6.53
N ALA A 9 11.92 6.93 7.39
CA ALA A 9 12.81 8.08 7.44
C ALA A 9 13.86 8.06 6.31
N MET A 10 14.39 6.88 5.96
CA MET A 10 15.43 6.70 4.94
C MET A 10 14.89 6.41 3.54
N CYS A 11 13.72 5.78 3.45
CA CYS A 11 13.05 5.45 2.20
C CYS A 11 11.89 6.43 1.96
N PRO A 12 11.89 7.15 0.83
CA PRO A 12 10.91 8.18 0.53
C PRO A 12 9.53 7.61 0.19
N PHE A 13 9.41 6.28 0.04
CA PHE A 13 8.21 5.61 -0.45
C PHE A 13 6.94 5.99 0.30
N LEU A 14 6.94 5.93 1.63
CA LEU A 14 5.74 6.19 2.43
C LEU A 14 5.31 7.66 2.35
N ARG A 15 6.28 8.58 2.32
CA ARG A 15 6.03 10.03 2.20
C ARG A 15 5.43 10.36 0.84
N ILE A 16 6.05 9.86 -0.23
CA ILE A 16 5.55 10.03 -1.61
C ILE A 16 4.16 9.42 -1.74
N SER A 17 3.96 8.22 -1.19
CA SER A 17 2.66 7.54 -1.19
C SER A 17 1.57 8.33 -0.48
N GLY A 18 1.87 8.90 0.67
CA GLY A 18 0.95 9.77 1.40
C GLY A 18 0.56 11.01 0.59
N VAL A 19 1.52 11.70 -0.04
CA VAL A 19 1.26 12.88 -0.88
C VAL A 19 0.36 12.49 -2.06
N VAL A 20 0.75 11.47 -2.82
CA VAL A 20 0.01 10.99 -4.01
C VAL A 20 -1.42 10.59 -3.62
N ALA A 21 -1.59 9.82 -2.54
CA ALA A 21 -2.89 9.40 -2.04
C ALA A 21 -3.76 10.60 -1.62
N ASN A 22 -3.22 11.52 -0.83
CA ASN A 22 -3.96 12.68 -0.33
C ASN A 22 -4.45 13.58 -1.46
N HIS A 23 -3.62 13.81 -2.47
CA HIS A 23 -3.99 14.60 -3.63
C HIS A 23 -5.10 13.92 -4.45
N GLY A 24 -5.03 12.61 -4.66
CA GLY A 24 -6.10 11.85 -5.31
C GLY A 24 -7.41 11.87 -4.52
N ILE A 25 -7.34 11.68 -3.20
CA ILE A 25 -8.50 11.74 -2.29
C ILE A 25 -9.14 13.13 -2.34
N PHE A 26 -8.33 14.18 -2.18
CA PHE A 26 -8.80 15.56 -2.26
C PHE A 26 -9.53 15.81 -3.59
N LYS A 27 -8.97 15.34 -4.71
CA LYS A 27 -9.58 15.56 -6.02
C LYS A 27 -10.95 14.89 -6.19
N VAL A 28 -11.15 13.72 -5.59
CA VAL A 28 -12.43 13.00 -5.62
C VAL A 28 -13.43 13.58 -4.61
N ALA A 29 -12.94 14.14 -3.51
CA ALA A 29 -13.74 14.73 -2.45
C ALA A 29 -14.18 16.18 -2.74
N GLU A 30 -13.40 16.94 -3.49
CA GLU A 30 -13.68 18.34 -3.85
C GLU A 30 -14.95 18.42 -4.71
N VAL A 31 -16.07 18.80 -4.09
CA VAL A 31 -17.35 19.06 -4.76
C VAL A 31 -18.01 20.28 -4.14
N GLN A 32 -18.64 21.11 -4.98
CA GLN A 32 -19.49 22.30 -4.76
C GLN A 32 -19.33 23.05 -3.41
N PRO A 33 -18.94 24.34 -3.42
CA PRO A 33 -18.66 25.15 -2.22
C PRO A 33 -19.79 25.21 -1.17
N ASP A 34 -21.03 25.06 -1.60
CA ASP A 34 -22.22 25.40 -0.80
C ASP A 34 -22.84 24.19 -0.07
N ARG A 35 -22.20 23.01 -0.11
CA ARG A 35 -22.71 21.79 0.54
C ARG A 35 -21.72 21.22 1.54
N ILE A 36 -22.27 20.74 2.66
CA ILE A 36 -21.52 19.89 3.58
C ILE A 36 -21.23 18.56 2.86
N VAL A 37 -19.95 18.20 2.77
CA VAL A 37 -19.50 16.96 2.14
C VAL A 37 -18.99 16.02 3.22
N HIS A 38 -19.55 14.81 3.30
CA HIS A 38 -19.03 13.77 4.16
C HIS A 38 -18.06 12.89 3.38
N VAL A 39 -16.83 12.79 3.87
CA VAL A 39 -15.80 11.89 3.32
C VAL A 39 -15.46 10.85 4.36
N HIS A 40 -15.51 9.58 3.98
CA HIS A 40 -15.03 8.50 4.82
C HIS A 40 -13.82 7.83 4.16
N ILE A 41 -12.72 7.77 4.91
CA ILE A 41 -11.47 7.12 4.50
C ILE A 41 -11.25 5.88 5.38
N VAL A 42 -10.84 4.78 4.74
CA VAL A 42 -10.40 3.55 5.41
C VAL A 42 -8.92 3.33 5.07
N ASP A 43 -8.05 3.37 6.09
CA ASP A 43 -6.61 3.12 6.00
C ASP A 43 -6.30 1.68 6.44
N LEU A 44 -5.89 0.86 5.47
CA LEU A 44 -5.50 -0.54 5.67
C LEU A 44 -3.98 -0.64 5.86
N GLY A 45 -3.48 -0.23 7.02
CA GLY A 45 -2.06 -0.36 7.33
C GLY A 45 -1.56 0.66 8.34
N GLY A 46 -2.16 1.86 8.41
CA GLY A 46 -1.94 2.83 9.49
C GLY A 46 -0.47 3.02 9.85
N THR A 47 0.34 3.61 8.96
CA THR A 47 1.81 3.61 9.09
C THR A 47 2.37 4.87 9.75
N ASP A 48 1.81 6.03 9.41
CA ASP A 48 2.25 7.34 9.90
C ASP A 48 1.04 8.28 9.96
N PRO A 49 0.63 8.79 11.13
CA PRO A 49 -0.50 9.70 11.23
C PRO A 49 -0.24 11.05 10.53
N HIS A 50 1.01 11.44 10.30
CA HIS A 50 1.33 12.74 9.72
C HIS A 50 0.83 12.89 8.28
N HIS A 51 0.72 11.81 7.49
CA HIS A 51 0.13 11.94 6.16
C HIS A 51 -1.36 12.32 6.22
N TRP A 52 -2.11 11.88 7.24
CA TRP A 52 -3.50 12.26 7.46
C TRP A 52 -3.61 13.70 7.97
N LEU A 53 -2.63 14.15 8.76
CA LEU A 53 -2.51 15.56 9.15
C LEU A 53 -2.32 16.47 7.93
N GLN A 54 -1.54 16.06 6.93
CA GLN A 54 -1.42 16.83 5.68
C GLN A 54 -2.76 16.91 4.93
N LEU A 55 -3.53 15.82 4.89
CA LEU A 55 -4.85 15.83 4.27
C LEU A 55 -5.82 16.77 5.00
N LEU A 56 -5.82 16.76 6.34
CA LEU A 56 -6.59 17.72 7.14
C LEU A 56 -6.22 19.16 6.77
N ARG A 57 -4.92 19.49 6.65
CA ARG A 57 -4.48 20.83 6.23
C ARG A 57 -5.00 21.20 4.85
N ILE A 58 -4.95 20.29 3.88
CA ILE A 58 -5.48 20.51 2.53
C ILE A 58 -6.98 20.83 2.59
N PHE A 59 -7.76 20.05 3.36
CA PHE A 59 -9.19 20.30 3.53
C PHE A 59 -9.48 21.60 4.29
N ALA A 60 -8.70 21.95 5.32
CA ALA A 60 -8.86 23.21 6.07
C ALA A 60 -8.84 24.42 5.14
N THR A 61 -7.91 24.40 4.19
CA THR A 61 -7.66 25.53 3.29
C THR A 61 -8.60 25.54 2.10
N ARG A 62 -8.98 24.37 1.57
CA ARG A 62 -9.67 24.28 0.27
C ARG A 62 -11.12 23.80 0.34
N SER A 63 -11.51 23.16 1.43
CA SER A 63 -12.86 22.59 1.60
C SER A 63 -13.26 22.58 3.09
N PRO A 64 -13.38 23.76 3.73
CA PRO A 64 -13.60 23.87 5.17
C PRO A 64 -14.94 23.29 5.65
N ASN A 65 -15.93 23.16 4.77
CA ASN A 65 -17.25 22.58 5.07
C ASN A 65 -17.27 21.04 5.01
N LEU A 66 -16.12 20.39 4.80
CA LEU A 66 -16.00 18.94 4.74
C LEU A 66 -15.97 18.32 6.14
N ILE A 67 -16.69 17.21 6.30
CA ILE A 67 -16.63 16.36 7.48
C ILE A 67 -15.89 15.07 7.13
N LEU A 68 -14.71 14.88 7.74
CA LEU A 68 -13.85 13.73 7.52
C LEU A 68 -14.06 12.67 8.60
N ARG A 69 -14.52 11.50 8.19
CA ARG A 69 -14.42 10.27 8.98
C ARG A 69 -13.17 9.51 8.56
N LEU A 70 -12.31 9.14 9.49
CA LEU A 70 -11.11 8.34 9.23
C LEU A 70 -11.15 7.06 10.07
N THR A 71 -11.13 5.91 9.40
CA THR A 71 -10.95 4.60 10.03
C THR A 71 -9.53 4.12 9.77
N ILE A 72 -8.73 3.90 10.81
CA ILE A 72 -7.41 3.30 10.68
C ILE A 72 -7.43 1.90 11.27
N ILE A 73 -7.06 0.92 10.45
CA ILE A 73 -6.90 -0.46 10.89
C ILE A 73 -5.41 -0.73 11.14
N ASN A 74 -5.06 -1.04 12.38
CA ASN A 74 -3.70 -1.38 12.79
C ASN A 74 -3.73 -2.30 14.03
N GLU A 75 -2.73 -3.17 14.23
CA GLU A 75 -2.66 -4.04 15.41
C GLU A 75 -2.16 -3.35 16.68
N GLN A 76 -1.45 -2.23 16.52
CA GLN A 76 -0.75 -1.51 17.59
C GLN A 76 -1.66 -0.45 18.22
N GLU A 77 -2.15 -0.74 19.42
CA GLU A 77 -3.01 0.17 20.19
C GLU A 77 -2.34 1.52 20.46
N GLU A 78 -1.05 1.50 20.82
CA GLU A 78 -0.29 2.71 21.11
C GLU A 78 -0.24 3.65 19.90
N PHE A 79 -0.04 3.10 18.70
CA PHE A 79 -0.06 3.87 17.47
C PHE A 79 -1.44 4.48 17.21
N LEU A 80 -2.51 3.69 17.36
CA LEU A 80 -3.89 4.15 17.14
C LEU A 80 -4.26 5.28 18.11
N SER A 81 -3.86 5.16 19.37
CA SER A 81 -4.06 6.19 20.41
C SER A 81 -3.30 7.48 20.08
N GLN A 82 -2.01 7.38 19.77
CA GLN A 82 -1.20 8.56 19.37
C GLN A 82 -1.74 9.25 18.11
N ALA A 83 -2.21 8.46 17.13
CA ALA A 83 -2.83 8.99 15.93
C ALA A 83 -4.15 9.70 16.23
N ALA A 84 -4.99 9.13 17.10
CA ALA A 84 -6.25 9.73 17.53
C ALA A 84 -6.02 11.09 18.18
N ASP A 85 -5.12 11.15 19.17
CA ASP A 85 -4.81 12.38 19.91
C ASP A 85 -4.27 13.48 19.00
N LEU A 86 -3.29 13.15 18.15
CA LEU A 86 -2.69 14.10 17.21
C LEU A 86 -3.73 14.65 16.24
N LEU A 87 -4.47 13.77 15.56
CA LEU A 87 -5.39 14.17 14.50
C LEU A 87 -6.62 14.90 15.04
N ALA A 88 -7.16 14.47 16.19
CA ALA A 88 -8.30 15.14 16.83
C ALA A 88 -7.93 16.56 17.28
N LYS A 89 -6.77 16.72 17.95
CA LYS A 89 -6.28 18.04 18.38
C LYS A 89 -6.09 18.98 17.20
N GLU A 90 -5.48 18.51 16.12
CA GLU A 90 -5.23 19.31 14.92
C GLU A 90 -6.51 19.63 14.15
N ALA A 91 -7.47 18.71 14.07
CA ALA A 91 -8.76 18.96 13.45
C ALA A 91 -9.56 20.06 14.19
N VAL A 92 -9.55 20.06 15.53
CA VAL A 92 -10.14 21.13 16.35
C VAL A 92 -9.44 22.47 16.07
N ARG A 93 -8.10 22.48 16.03
CA ARG A 93 -7.31 23.69 15.72
C ARG A 93 -7.63 24.26 14.34
N MET A 94 -7.86 23.39 13.35
CA MET A 94 -8.19 23.77 11.97
C MET A 94 -9.70 24.00 11.73
N ARG A 95 -10.55 23.72 12.74
CA ARG A 95 -12.02 23.83 12.67
C ARG A 95 -12.64 22.97 11.55
N ILE A 96 -12.13 21.77 11.34
CA ILE A 96 -12.69 20.79 10.41
C ILE A 96 -13.54 19.78 11.19
N GLY A 97 -14.71 19.41 10.66
CA GLY A 97 -15.47 18.29 11.19
C GLY A 97 -14.68 16.99 11.03
N PHE A 98 -14.31 16.35 12.13
CA PHE A 98 -13.45 15.16 12.10
C PHE A 98 -13.94 14.09 13.05
N LEU A 99 -13.93 12.84 12.59
CA LEU A 99 -14.31 11.68 13.38
C LEU A 99 -13.33 10.53 13.14
N PHE A 100 -12.61 10.15 14.19
CA PHE A 100 -11.63 9.07 14.15
C PHE A 100 -12.22 7.75 14.65
N HIS A 101 -11.96 6.65 13.93
CA HIS A 101 -12.35 5.29 14.30
C HIS A 101 -11.12 4.38 14.28
N PRO A 102 -10.54 4.05 15.44
CA PRO A 102 -9.49 3.05 15.52
C PRO A 102 -10.07 1.64 15.40
N GLU A 103 -9.44 0.79 14.60
CA GLU A 103 -9.81 -0.62 14.47
C GLU A 103 -8.58 -1.50 14.73
N ARG A 104 -8.56 -2.14 15.91
CA ARG A 104 -7.44 -2.98 16.31
C ARG A 104 -7.51 -4.36 15.65
N ARG A 105 -6.87 -4.50 14.50
CA ARG A 105 -6.72 -5.78 13.79
C ARG A 105 -5.34 -5.91 13.16
N GLY A 106 -4.80 -7.12 13.25
CA GLY A 106 -3.63 -7.51 12.46
C GLY A 106 -3.99 -7.60 10.99
N VAL A 107 -3.31 -6.79 10.18
CA VAL A 107 -3.41 -6.80 8.72
C VAL A 107 -2.13 -7.42 8.14
N GLY A 108 -1.58 -8.45 8.79
CA GLY A 108 -0.32 -9.10 8.38
C GLY A 108 0.92 -8.20 8.52
N HIS A 109 2.11 -8.80 8.44
CA HIS A 109 3.39 -8.10 8.66
C HIS A 109 4.00 -7.51 7.38
N CYS A 110 3.26 -7.35 6.29
CA CYS A 110 3.82 -6.81 5.06
C CYS A 110 4.03 -5.28 5.16
N LEU A 111 4.95 -4.72 4.37
CA LEU A 111 5.05 -3.27 4.14
C LEU A 111 3.84 -2.69 3.34
N HIS A 112 2.92 -3.57 2.94
CA HIS A 112 1.92 -3.37 1.89
C HIS A 112 0.60 -2.84 2.46
N ARG A 113 -0.07 -1.95 1.70
CA ARG A 113 -1.36 -1.35 2.07
C ARG A 113 -2.57 -2.13 1.52
N LEU A 114 -2.38 -3.31 0.92
CA LEU A 114 -3.44 -4.29 0.66
C LEU A 114 -2.82 -5.70 0.71
N LEU A 115 -3.28 -6.55 1.63
CA LEU A 115 -2.73 -7.89 1.83
C LEU A 115 -3.03 -8.85 0.67
N ALA A 116 -2.01 -9.57 0.22
CA ALA A 116 -2.14 -10.80 -0.55
C ALA A 116 -1.59 -11.98 0.26
N ASP A 117 -2.46 -12.93 0.60
CA ASP A 117 -2.08 -14.23 1.16
C ASP A 117 -3.06 -15.28 0.62
N GLU A 118 -2.71 -16.54 0.40
CA GLU A 118 -3.64 -17.55 -0.13
C GLU A 118 -4.61 -18.07 0.95
N ILE A 119 -5.87 -18.37 0.59
CA ILE A 119 -6.73 -19.28 1.37
C ILE A 119 -6.74 -20.61 0.62
N ALA A 120 -6.12 -21.64 1.21
CA ALA A 120 -6.44 -23.00 0.83
C ALA A 120 -7.82 -23.31 1.42
N GLU A 121 -8.87 -23.30 0.60
CA GLU A 121 -10.14 -23.91 0.99
C GLU A 121 -9.86 -25.41 1.23
N MET A 122 -9.85 -25.83 2.49
CA MET A 122 -9.95 -27.26 2.80
C MET A 122 -11.32 -27.71 2.33
N SER A 123 -11.37 -28.22 1.10
CA SER A 123 -12.51 -29.01 0.65
C SER A 123 -12.67 -30.16 1.64
N SER A 124 -13.82 -30.22 2.30
CA SER A 124 -14.21 -31.37 3.11
C SER A 124 -14.03 -32.66 2.30
N PRO A 125 -13.58 -33.76 2.92
CA PRO A 125 -13.34 -34.99 2.19
C PRO A 125 -14.65 -35.44 1.53
N PRO A 126 -14.63 -35.88 0.26
CA PRO A 126 -15.84 -36.36 -0.38
C PRO A 126 -16.31 -37.62 0.35
N GLN A 127 -17.50 -37.54 0.95
CA GLN A 127 -18.23 -38.73 1.36
C GLN A 127 -18.52 -39.57 0.11
N ASP A 128 -18.01 -40.81 0.15
CA ASP A 128 -18.36 -41.97 -0.65
C ASP A 128 -19.40 -41.77 -1.74
N ARG A 129 -18.95 -41.68 -3.00
CA ARG A 129 -19.69 -42.25 -4.13
C ARG A 129 -18.75 -42.98 -5.07
N LYS A 130 -18.89 -44.30 -5.06
CA LYS A 130 -18.19 -45.27 -5.90
C LYS A 130 -18.32 -44.93 -7.39
N GLY A 131 -17.18 -44.94 -8.08
CA GLY A 131 -17.05 -45.41 -9.47
C GLY A 131 -17.53 -44.48 -10.58
N LYS A 132 -16.61 -43.69 -11.14
CA LYS A 132 -16.44 -43.53 -12.60
C LYS A 132 -15.13 -42.81 -12.90
N LYS A 133 -14.30 -43.42 -13.75
CA LYS A 133 -13.10 -42.81 -14.34
C LYS A 133 -13.52 -41.58 -15.15
N ILE A 134 -13.27 -40.39 -14.63
CA ILE A 134 -13.39 -39.13 -15.38
C ILE A 134 -11.97 -38.64 -15.62
N GLN A 135 -11.62 -38.54 -16.90
CA GLN A 135 -10.40 -37.93 -17.40
C GLN A 135 -10.18 -36.58 -16.72
N ALA A 136 -8.94 -36.36 -16.26
CA ALA A 136 -8.49 -35.13 -15.64
C ALA A 136 -8.52 -33.97 -16.64
N HIS A 137 -9.69 -33.39 -16.89
CA HIS A 137 -9.77 -31.95 -17.11
C HIS A 137 -9.35 -31.32 -15.78
N ARG A 138 -8.08 -30.94 -15.72
CA ARG A 138 -7.49 -30.12 -14.67
C ARG A 138 -8.20 -28.77 -14.72
N ALA A 139 -9.41 -28.71 -14.17
CA ALA A 139 -10.06 -27.47 -13.82
C ALA A 139 -9.04 -26.73 -12.96
N GLN A 140 -8.54 -25.61 -13.47
CA GLN A 140 -7.90 -24.60 -12.64
C GLN A 140 -8.95 -24.18 -11.61
N GLN A 141 -9.02 -24.92 -10.50
CA GLN A 141 -9.61 -24.42 -9.28
C GLN A 141 -8.78 -23.18 -8.96
N HIS A 142 -9.34 -22.01 -9.28
CA HIS A 142 -8.78 -20.73 -8.89
C HIS A 142 -8.80 -20.70 -7.36
N THR A 143 -7.70 -21.12 -6.73
CA THR A 143 -7.48 -20.88 -5.31
C THR A 143 -7.58 -19.38 -5.11
N MET A 144 -8.62 -18.96 -4.38
CA MET A 144 -8.91 -17.55 -4.18
C MET A 144 -7.89 -16.97 -3.21
N MET A 145 -7.14 -15.96 -3.65
CA MET A 145 -6.22 -15.29 -2.75
C MET A 145 -7.01 -14.36 -1.81
N ARG A 146 -6.54 -14.17 -0.57
CA ARG A 146 -7.04 -13.16 0.39
C ARG A 146 -7.04 -11.77 -0.22
N ALA A 147 -6.12 -11.45 -1.14
CA ALA A 147 -6.20 -10.22 -1.94
C ALA A 147 -7.52 -10.15 -2.72
N ASP A 148 -7.90 -11.23 -3.42
CA ASP A 148 -9.15 -11.27 -4.17
C ASP A 148 -10.38 -11.19 -3.23
N ALA A 149 -10.30 -11.80 -2.04
CA ALA A 149 -11.32 -11.70 -1.01
C ALA A 149 -11.48 -10.26 -0.50
N LEU A 150 -10.35 -9.61 -0.19
CA LEU A 150 -10.27 -8.23 0.28
C LEU A 150 -10.82 -7.28 -0.77
N LEU A 151 -10.42 -7.43 -2.04
CA LEU A 151 -10.92 -6.58 -3.12
C LEU A 151 -12.44 -6.72 -3.30
N ARG A 152 -13.01 -7.93 -3.16
CA ARG A 152 -14.48 -8.11 -3.18
C ARG A 152 -15.16 -7.45 -1.99
N ALA A 153 -14.60 -7.59 -0.79
CA ALA A 153 -15.12 -6.92 0.40
C ALA A 153 -15.06 -5.39 0.25
N LEU A 154 -13.95 -4.85 -0.27
CA LEU A 154 -13.79 -3.44 -0.58
C LEU A 154 -14.81 -2.99 -1.63
N ARG A 155 -15.08 -3.79 -2.65
CA ARG A 155 -16.08 -3.48 -3.68
C ARG A 155 -17.48 -3.31 -3.10
N GLN A 156 -17.84 -4.08 -2.06
CA GLN A 156 -19.14 -3.97 -1.38
C GLN A 156 -19.32 -2.63 -0.67
N LEU A 157 -18.23 -1.96 -0.27
CA LEU A 157 -18.26 -0.60 0.28
C LEU A 157 -18.54 0.48 -0.78
N SER A 158 -18.55 0.11 -2.07
CA SER A 158 -18.70 1.03 -3.21
C SER A 158 -17.78 2.27 -3.12
N PRO A 159 -16.45 2.07 -2.94
CA PRO A 159 -15.52 3.17 -2.76
C PRO A 159 -15.44 4.02 -4.03
N LYS A 160 -15.44 5.35 -3.85
CA LYS A 160 -15.21 6.31 -4.94
C LYS A 160 -13.76 6.30 -5.44
N LEU A 161 -12.84 5.93 -4.56
CA LEU A 161 -11.41 5.84 -4.85
C LEU A 161 -10.79 4.74 -3.99
N VAL A 162 -9.94 3.94 -4.61
CA VAL A 162 -9.00 3.04 -3.94
C VAL A 162 -7.60 3.43 -4.41
N VAL A 163 -6.70 3.67 -3.46
CA VAL A 163 -5.29 3.94 -3.72
C VAL A 163 -4.50 2.71 -3.29
N VAL A 164 -3.76 2.11 -4.20
CA VAL A 164 -2.91 0.93 -3.95
C VAL A 164 -1.45 1.36 -4.04
N THR A 165 -0.68 1.07 -2.99
CA THR A 165 0.75 1.37 -2.91
C THR A 165 1.50 0.07 -2.63
N GLU A 166 2.43 -0.30 -3.50
CA GLU A 166 2.96 -1.66 -3.57
C GLU A 166 4.48 -1.70 -3.78
N GLN A 167 5.14 -2.73 -3.28
CA GLN A 167 6.51 -3.10 -3.67
C GLN A 167 6.51 -3.67 -5.08
N GLU A 168 7.21 -3.01 -6.01
CA GLU A 168 7.19 -3.34 -7.43
C GLU A 168 8.17 -4.48 -7.75
N ALA A 169 7.85 -5.67 -7.24
CA ALA A 169 8.71 -6.85 -7.32
C ALA A 169 7.96 -8.10 -7.78
N TYR A 170 8.69 -9.10 -8.27
CA TYR A 170 8.14 -10.39 -8.68
C TYR A 170 8.62 -11.49 -7.71
N HIS A 171 8.03 -11.53 -6.52
CA HIS A 171 8.36 -12.49 -5.47
C HIS A 171 7.29 -13.58 -5.28
N ASN A 172 6.19 -13.54 -6.04
CA ASN A 172 5.12 -14.54 -5.97
C ASN A 172 5.29 -15.75 -6.91
N SER A 173 6.47 -15.96 -7.51
CA SER A 173 6.71 -17.14 -8.38
C SER A 173 6.71 -18.45 -7.59
N THR A 174 6.21 -19.54 -8.17
CA THR A 174 6.33 -20.88 -7.58
C THR A 174 7.73 -21.45 -7.74
N ASP A 175 8.54 -20.94 -8.69
CA ASP A 175 9.94 -21.37 -8.87
C ASP A 175 10.88 -20.65 -7.89
N PHE A 176 11.57 -21.45 -7.06
CA PHE A 176 12.57 -20.96 -6.12
C PHE A 176 13.67 -20.13 -6.79
N LYS A 177 14.23 -20.59 -7.93
CA LYS A 177 15.35 -19.91 -8.59
C LYS A 177 14.93 -18.53 -9.07
N GLU A 178 13.72 -18.41 -9.60
CA GLU A 178 13.16 -17.11 -9.98
C GLU A 178 12.96 -16.21 -8.76
N ARG A 179 12.33 -16.71 -7.69
CA ARG A 179 12.13 -15.93 -6.45
C ARG A 179 13.45 -15.44 -5.89
N PHE A 180 14.45 -16.32 -5.76
CA PHE A 180 15.77 -15.99 -5.24
C PHE A 180 16.44 -14.90 -6.08
N ARG A 181 16.47 -15.06 -7.41
CA ARG A 181 17.10 -14.08 -8.31
C ARG A 181 16.40 -12.72 -8.23
N ASN A 182 15.07 -12.69 -8.19
CA ASN A 182 14.31 -11.43 -8.12
C ASN A 182 14.48 -10.75 -6.77
N ALA A 183 14.45 -11.50 -5.67
CA ALA A 183 14.70 -10.99 -4.33
C ALA A 183 16.11 -10.40 -4.21
N LEU A 184 17.13 -11.10 -4.73
CA LEU A 184 18.51 -10.60 -4.71
C LEU A 184 18.64 -9.26 -5.44
N VAL A 185 18.05 -9.12 -6.64
CA VAL A 185 18.09 -7.87 -7.40
C VAL A 185 17.33 -6.75 -6.69
N TYR A 186 16.13 -7.04 -6.18
CA TYR A 186 15.27 -6.05 -5.53
C TYR A 186 15.85 -5.58 -4.20
N TYR A 187 16.19 -6.50 -3.31
CA TYR A 187 16.74 -6.14 -2.00
C TYR A 187 18.17 -5.62 -2.11
N GLY A 188 19.00 -6.14 -3.02
CA GLY A 188 20.32 -5.54 -3.30
C GLY A 188 20.20 -4.04 -3.59
N ALA A 189 19.20 -3.65 -4.41
CA ALA A 189 18.93 -2.24 -4.64
C ALA A 189 18.52 -1.49 -3.35
N LEU A 190 17.70 -2.07 -2.47
CA LEU A 190 17.35 -1.43 -1.19
C LEU A 190 18.55 -1.28 -0.23
N PHE A 191 19.45 -2.27 -0.18
CA PHE A 191 20.65 -2.24 0.66
C PHE A 191 21.67 -1.21 0.18
N ASP A 192 21.85 -1.04 -1.12
CA ASP A 192 22.76 -0.01 -1.65
C ASP A 192 22.20 1.43 -1.48
N ALA A 193 20.91 1.60 -1.15
CA ALA A 193 20.26 2.91 -1.16
C ALA A 193 20.76 3.89 -0.09
N PRO A 194 20.97 3.47 1.18
CA PRO A 194 21.55 4.35 2.20
C PRO A 194 23.01 4.70 1.90
N GLU A 195 23.80 3.77 1.37
CA GLU A 195 25.22 3.98 1.04
C GLU A 195 25.44 5.07 -0.02
N GLU A 196 24.53 5.17 -1.00
CA GLU A 196 24.63 6.16 -2.08
C GLU A 196 23.99 7.52 -1.72
N SER A 197 23.38 7.67 -0.54
CA SER A 197 22.76 8.93 -0.13
C SER A 197 23.78 9.91 0.47
N VAL A 198 23.79 11.16 0.00
CA VAL A 198 24.67 12.23 0.54
C VAL A 198 23.83 13.42 1.03
N PRO A 199 23.88 13.77 2.33
CA PRO A 199 24.43 12.95 3.42
C PRO A 199 23.66 11.63 3.57
N ALA A 200 24.30 10.60 4.13
CA ALA A 200 23.67 9.32 4.40
C ALA A 200 22.42 9.55 5.25
N GLN A 201 21.26 9.07 4.80
CA GLN A 201 20.06 9.16 5.60
C GLN A 201 20.10 8.09 6.70
N GLY A 202 19.98 8.53 7.95
CA GLY A 202 20.00 7.69 9.15
C GLY A 202 21.40 7.31 9.64
N SER A 203 21.51 6.96 10.94
CA SER A 203 22.76 6.44 11.51
C SER A 203 23.03 4.99 11.08
N ALA A 204 24.27 4.52 11.23
CA ALA A 204 24.62 3.13 10.94
C ALA A 204 23.79 2.13 11.80
N GLU A 205 23.45 2.50 13.03
CA GLU A 205 22.58 1.71 13.91
C GLU A 205 21.14 1.66 13.38
N GLU A 206 20.62 2.77 12.87
CA GLU A 206 19.27 2.83 12.28
C GLU A 206 19.20 2.02 10.99
N GLN A 207 20.23 2.10 10.15
CA GLN A 207 20.37 1.28 8.93
C GLN A 207 20.40 -0.21 9.28
N ALA A 208 21.29 -0.62 10.19
CA ALA A 208 21.37 -2.01 10.65
C ALA A 208 20.05 -2.48 11.28
N CYS A 209 19.30 -1.60 11.95
CA CYS A 209 17.98 -1.92 12.48
C CYS A 209 16.99 -2.27 11.36
N VAL A 210 16.95 -1.47 10.29
CA VAL A 210 16.12 -1.74 9.11
C VAL A 210 16.49 -3.06 8.44
N GLU A 211 17.78 -3.26 8.17
CA GLU A 211 18.26 -4.46 7.48
C GLU A 211 17.92 -5.72 8.27
N ARG A 212 18.19 -5.74 9.58
CA ARG A 212 18.03 -6.94 10.42
C ARG A 212 16.59 -7.25 10.79
N HIS A 213 15.76 -6.22 10.99
CA HIS A 213 14.44 -6.38 11.58
C HIS A 213 13.29 -6.05 10.62
N LEU A 214 13.58 -5.64 9.39
CA LEU A 214 12.58 -5.48 8.33
C LEU A 214 12.99 -6.27 7.08
N LEU A 215 14.06 -5.86 6.39
CA LEU A 215 14.40 -6.44 5.09
C LEU A 215 14.76 -7.93 5.19
N ARG A 216 15.56 -8.32 6.19
CA ARG A 216 15.90 -9.72 6.44
C ARG A 216 14.65 -10.59 6.64
N LEU A 217 13.63 -10.09 7.33
CA LEU A 217 12.44 -10.89 7.62
C LEU A 217 11.64 -11.16 6.34
N GLU A 218 11.45 -10.15 5.50
CA GLU A 218 10.79 -10.32 4.20
C GLU A 218 11.62 -11.25 3.28
N ILE A 219 12.93 -11.05 3.20
CA ILE A 219 13.84 -11.91 2.41
C ILE A 219 13.73 -13.37 2.86
N MET A 220 13.73 -13.61 4.17
CA MET A 220 13.60 -14.96 4.72
C MET A 220 12.23 -15.57 4.45
N ASP A 221 11.16 -14.79 4.49
CA ASP A 221 9.84 -15.28 4.13
C ASP A 221 9.78 -15.70 2.65
N ILE A 222 10.28 -14.84 1.75
CA ILE A 222 10.28 -15.07 0.30
C ILE A 222 11.09 -16.31 -0.10
N ILE A 223 12.25 -16.52 0.50
CA ILE A 223 13.22 -17.56 0.10
C ILE A 223 12.98 -18.87 0.84
N SER A 224 12.70 -18.83 2.13
CA SER A 224 12.73 -20.02 2.99
C SER A 224 11.38 -20.71 3.18
N HIS A 225 10.27 -20.05 2.82
CA HIS A 225 8.92 -20.63 2.94
C HIS A 225 8.28 -20.91 1.57
N ASP A 226 7.32 -21.83 1.56
CA ASP A 226 6.50 -22.18 0.40
C ASP A 226 5.04 -22.38 0.80
N GLY A 227 4.14 -22.41 -0.20
CA GLY A 227 2.70 -22.62 0.03
C GLY A 227 2.10 -21.65 1.05
N ALA A 228 1.15 -22.11 1.86
CA ALA A 228 0.43 -21.27 2.82
C ALA A 228 1.29 -20.67 3.94
N LEU A 229 2.54 -21.13 4.12
CA LEU A 229 3.45 -20.59 5.12
C LEU A 229 4.13 -19.30 4.66
N ARG A 230 4.30 -19.12 3.34
CA ARG A 230 4.91 -17.92 2.75
C ARG A 230 3.90 -16.80 2.63
N ARG A 231 4.22 -15.66 3.22
CA ARG A 231 3.36 -14.47 3.32
C ARG A 231 3.76 -13.33 2.39
N ASP A 232 5.05 -13.10 2.23
CA ASP A 232 5.59 -12.03 1.42
C ASP A 232 5.61 -12.45 -0.06
N ARG A 233 4.63 -11.91 -0.79
CA ARG A 233 4.23 -12.33 -2.14
C ARG A 233 4.10 -11.13 -3.06
N HIS A 234 5.15 -10.32 -3.15
CA HIS A 234 5.12 -9.10 -3.94
C HIS A 234 4.80 -9.40 -5.40
N GLU A 235 3.86 -8.63 -5.93
CA GLU A 235 3.40 -8.68 -7.30
C GLU A 235 3.51 -7.30 -7.93
N LYS A 236 3.91 -7.26 -9.20
CA LYS A 236 3.95 -6.04 -9.98
C LYS A 236 2.57 -5.44 -10.20
N VAL A 237 2.52 -4.14 -10.47
CA VAL A 237 1.27 -3.42 -10.71
C VAL A 237 0.41 -4.04 -11.82
N GLU A 238 1.00 -4.71 -12.82
CA GLU A 238 0.23 -5.38 -13.88
C GLU A 238 -0.58 -6.57 -13.36
N ARG A 239 -0.05 -7.31 -12.37
CA ARG A 239 -0.78 -8.41 -11.73
C ARG A 239 -1.88 -7.88 -10.83
N TRP A 240 -1.60 -6.81 -10.08
CA TRP A 240 -2.63 -6.09 -9.33
C TRP A 240 -3.73 -5.56 -10.24
N ALA A 241 -3.41 -5.02 -11.41
CA ALA A 241 -4.40 -4.57 -12.38
C ALA A 241 -5.36 -5.69 -12.81
N VAL A 242 -4.86 -6.90 -13.04
CA VAL A 242 -5.70 -8.07 -13.34
C VAL A 242 -6.66 -8.37 -12.17
N ARG A 243 -6.17 -8.35 -10.92
CA ARG A 243 -7.01 -8.57 -9.72
C ARG A 243 -8.06 -7.48 -9.53
N MET A 244 -7.67 -6.21 -9.69
CA MET A 244 -8.57 -5.07 -9.61
C MET A 244 -9.69 -5.19 -10.64
N ASN A 245 -9.35 -5.47 -11.90
CA ASN A 245 -10.34 -5.67 -12.97
C ASN A 245 -11.29 -6.85 -12.67
N ALA A 246 -10.75 -7.99 -12.20
CA ALA A 246 -11.54 -9.15 -11.82
C ALA A 246 -12.49 -8.85 -10.64
N ALA A 247 -12.10 -7.95 -9.73
CA ALA A 247 -12.91 -7.48 -8.61
C ALA A 247 -13.84 -6.30 -8.96
N ARG A 248 -14.04 -5.99 -10.25
CA ARG A 248 -14.90 -4.88 -10.73
C ARG A 248 -14.41 -3.50 -10.28
N PHE A 249 -13.11 -3.28 -10.40
CA PHE A 249 -12.52 -1.95 -10.35
C PHE A 249 -11.97 -1.57 -11.73
N ALA A 250 -12.00 -0.28 -12.04
CA ALA A 250 -11.36 0.30 -13.21
C ALA A 250 -10.32 1.35 -12.78
N PRO A 251 -9.29 1.63 -13.60
CA PRO A 251 -8.34 2.70 -13.33
C PRO A 251 -9.04 4.04 -13.10
N SER A 252 -8.65 4.75 -12.04
CA SER A 252 -9.27 6.02 -11.67
C SER A 252 -8.66 7.19 -12.40
N THR A 253 -9.52 8.12 -12.83
CA THR A 253 -9.08 9.43 -13.30
C THR A 253 -8.73 10.37 -12.15
N ALA A 254 -8.89 9.98 -10.88
CA ALA A 254 -8.55 10.82 -9.72
C ALA A 254 -7.10 11.34 -9.75
N MET A 255 -6.19 10.52 -10.27
CA MET A 255 -4.80 10.89 -10.52
C MET A 255 -4.62 11.36 -11.97
N ARG A 256 -5.31 12.46 -12.31
CA ARG A 256 -5.11 13.16 -13.60
C ARG A 256 -3.67 13.64 -13.74
N GLN A 257 -3.30 14.01 -14.96
CA GLN A 257 -1.95 14.44 -15.31
C GLN A 257 -1.39 15.57 -14.45
N ASP A 258 -2.23 16.54 -14.10
CA ASP A 258 -1.91 17.65 -13.21
C ASP A 258 -1.64 17.19 -11.76
N VAL A 259 -2.49 16.32 -11.23
CA VAL A 259 -2.35 15.78 -9.87
C VAL A 259 -1.09 14.93 -9.73
N VAL A 260 -0.81 14.07 -10.73
CA VAL A 260 0.41 13.26 -10.75
C VAL A 260 1.64 14.12 -10.98
N ALA A 261 1.58 15.16 -11.83
CA ALA A 261 2.70 16.08 -12.03
C ALA A 261 3.06 16.83 -10.74
N GLN A 262 2.05 17.38 -10.05
CA GLN A 262 2.27 18.05 -8.77
C GLN A 262 2.80 17.09 -7.71
N ALA A 263 2.22 15.90 -7.59
CA ALA A 263 2.70 14.90 -6.65
C ALA A 263 4.11 14.39 -7.02
N THR A 264 4.47 14.35 -8.30
CA THR A 264 5.82 14.00 -8.77
C THR A 264 6.82 15.10 -8.44
N MET A 265 6.47 16.38 -8.62
CA MET A 265 7.33 17.50 -8.22
C MET A 265 7.57 17.50 -6.72
N LEU A 266 6.50 17.43 -5.92
CA LEU A 266 6.61 17.31 -4.46
C LEU A 266 7.42 16.08 -4.07
N ALA A 267 7.21 14.95 -4.75
CA ALA A 267 8.01 13.76 -4.52
C ALA A 267 9.49 13.96 -4.85
N GLN A 268 9.83 14.69 -5.91
CA GLN A 268 11.22 15.04 -6.25
C GLN A 268 11.87 15.96 -5.20
N GLU A 269 11.12 16.91 -4.64
CA GLU A 269 11.60 17.75 -3.53
C GLU A 269 11.92 16.94 -2.27
N LEU A 270 11.23 15.81 -2.07
CA LEU A 270 11.46 14.89 -0.96
C LEU A 270 12.67 13.96 -1.19
N LEU A 271 13.37 14.08 -2.33
CA LEU A 271 14.48 13.23 -2.78
C LEU A 271 15.82 13.99 -2.88
N PRO A 272 16.37 14.51 -1.76
CA PRO A 272 17.57 15.35 -1.80
C PRO A 272 18.83 14.61 -2.27
N SER A 273 18.88 13.29 -2.14
CA SER A 273 20.07 12.47 -2.41
C SER A 273 20.18 11.94 -3.84
N GLY A 274 19.15 12.10 -4.68
CA GLY A 274 19.09 11.50 -6.02
C GLY A 274 19.04 9.96 -6.05
N ALA A 275 19.07 9.28 -4.89
CA ALA A 275 19.07 7.82 -4.77
C ALA A 275 17.79 7.18 -5.32
N TYR A 276 16.67 7.91 -5.25
CA TYR A 276 15.42 7.51 -5.87
C TYR A 276 14.98 8.53 -6.91
N ARG A 277 14.19 8.08 -7.87
CA ARG A 277 13.55 8.91 -8.89
C ARG A 277 12.11 8.50 -9.06
N VAL A 278 11.21 9.48 -9.13
CA VAL A 278 9.82 9.23 -9.50
C VAL A 278 9.66 9.30 -11.01
N SER A 279 8.93 8.34 -11.58
CA SER A 279 8.48 8.35 -12.96
C SER A 279 6.99 8.09 -13.02
N ARG A 280 6.32 8.76 -13.96
CA ARG A 280 4.92 8.52 -14.28
C ARG A 280 4.79 7.58 -15.49
N VAL A 281 3.71 6.79 -15.50
CA VAL A 281 3.26 6.05 -16.69
C VAL A 281 1.84 6.49 -17.08
N ASN A 282 1.51 6.35 -18.37
CA ASN A 282 0.20 6.67 -18.92
C ASN A 282 -0.84 5.66 -18.42
N ASP A 283 -1.72 6.07 -17.47
CA ASP A 283 -2.88 5.32 -16.91
C ASP A 283 -3.16 5.63 -15.42
N GLY A 284 -2.44 6.56 -14.81
CA GLY A 284 -2.62 6.89 -13.38
C GLY A 284 -1.77 6.03 -12.45
N ARG A 285 -0.73 5.37 -12.99
CA ARG A 285 0.34 4.72 -12.24
C ARG A 285 1.54 5.63 -12.06
N LEU A 286 2.10 5.60 -10.87
CA LEU A 286 3.35 6.27 -10.50
C LEU A 286 4.31 5.22 -9.97
N PHE A 287 5.57 5.35 -10.35
CA PHE A 287 6.63 4.43 -9.94
C PHE A 287 7.75 5.20 -9.27
N ILE A 288 8.30 4.62 -8.21
CA ILE A 288 9.50 5.07 -7.55
C ILE A 288 10.61 4.10 -7.94
N TYR A 289 11.62 4.62 -8.61
CA TYR A 289 12.77 3.87 -9.09
C TYR A 289 13.96 4.12 -8.19
N ARG A 290 14.84 3.13 -8.14
CA ARG A 290 16.24 3.29 -7.77
C ARG A 290 17.07 2.95 -8.99
N LYS A 291 17.89 3.88 -9.47
CA LYS A 291 18.56 3.78 -10.78
C LYS A 291 17.54 3.40 -11.87
N ALA A 292 17.69 2.24 -12.50
CA ALA A 292 16.76 1.71 -13.50
C ALA A 292 15.76 0.68 -12.93
N ILE A 293 15.83 0.34 -11.65
CA ILE A 293 15.02 -0.70 -11.01
C ILE A 293 13.75 -0.05 -10.43
N PRO A 294 12.54 -0.45 -10.86
CA PRO A 294 11.32 -0.01 -10.21
C PRO A 294 11.24 -0.67 -8.83
N MET A 295 11.11 0.16 -7.79
CA MET A 295 11.09 -0.30 -6.40
C MET A 295 9.66 -0.33 -5.85
N PHE A 296 8.89 0.70 -6.14
CA PHE A 296 7.51 0.81 -5.65
C PHE A 296 6.59 1.36 -6.72
N SER A 297 5.31 1.01 -6.64
CA SER A 297 4.27 1.53 -7.50
C SER A 297 3.09 2.07 -6.69
N ILE A 298 2.43 3.06 -7.26
CA ILE A 298 1.19 3.63 -6.76
C ILE A 298 0.19 3.66 -7.90
N SER A 299 -1.01 3.14 -7.67
CA SER A 299 -2.09 3.12 -8.64
C SER A 299 -3.41 3.51 -8.00
N THR A 300 -4.34 4.03 -8.80
CA THR A 300 -5.65 4.45 -8.32
C THR A 300 -6.78 3.85 -9.11
N TRP A 301 -7.88 3.55 -8.43
CA TRP A 301 -8.97 2.75 -8.96
C TRP A 301 -10.32 3.25 -8.44
N HIS A 302 -11.38 3.03 -9.20
CA HIS A 302 -12.75 3.22 -8.72
C HIS A 302 -13.57 1.96 -8.97
N ALA A 303 -14.58 1.75 -8.13
CA ALA A 303 -15.54 0.68 -8.32
C ALA A 303 -16.39 0.91 -9.60
N ILE A 304 -16.65 -0.16 -10.36
CA ILE A 304 -17.58 -0.18 -11.52
C ILE A 304 -18.68 -1.21 -11.34
#